data_AF-A0A3B9J4A1-F1
#
_entry.id   AF-A0A3B9J4A1-F1
#
_cell.length_a   1.000
_cell.length_b   1.000
_cell.length_c   1.000
_cell.angle_alpha   90.00
_cell.angle_beta   90.00
_cell.angle_gamma   90.00
#
_symmetry.space_group_name_H-M   'P 1'
#
loop_
_entity.id
_entity.type
_entity.pdbx_description
1 polymer ?
#
loop_
_entity_poly.entity_id
_entity_poly.type
_entity_poly.pdbx_seq_one_letter_code
_entity_poly.pdbx_strand_id
1 'polypeptide(L)'
;LMAAVHLGIPIVDADAMGRAYPEAQMTSFAIGGLQPWPLALVDPRGVEAVVTHVPTWKWMERASRVLTIETGSMAATCKAPRTGAEIKQWSVVNSMSFAIYLGSEVRKARAQLEDPIQAICAAAKASILFAGKIVDVDRKTTGGFLKGVALLDGLDEYAGSEARLEFQNEWLIARRDGNVVATVPHLICLLDATSGEAIGTETARYGQRVVLIGITAPPLFRSEEGLKYVGPRAMGYELDPTDPCQ
;
A
#
# COMPACT_ATOMS: atom_id res chain seq x y z
N LEU A 1 -9.16 7.35 -12.63
CA LEU A 1 -10.13 8.46 -12.82
C LEU A 1 -9.91 9.19 -14.15
N MET A 2 -8.78 9.88 -14.35
CA MET A 2 -8.53 10.69 -15.56
C MET A 2 -8.67 9.93 -16.89
N ALA A 3 -8.10 8.72 -16.99
CA ALA A 3 -8.21 7.91 -18.21
C ALA A 3 -9.66 7.62 -18.61
N ALA A 4 -10.54 7.34 -17.64
CA ALA A 4 -11.93 7.02 -17.91
C ALA A 4 -12.73 8.26 -18.36
N VAL A 5 -12.45 9.42 -17.76
CA VAL A 5 -13.02 10.71 -18.20
C VAL A 5 -12.59 11.01 -19.63
N HIS A 6 -11.32 10.85 -19.94
CA HIS A 6 -10.78 11.10 -21.28
C HIS A 6 -11.40 10.18 -22.35
N LEU A 7 -11.61 8.90 -22.01
CA LEU A 7 -12.19 7.90 -22.91
C LEU A 7 -13.73 7.87 -22.92
N GLY A 8 -14.39 8.62 -22.05
CA GLY A 8 -15.85 8.60 -21.92
C GLY A 8 -16.42 7.27 -21.43
N ILE A 9 -15.67 6.52 -20.60
CA ILE A 9 -16.07 5.21 -20.07
C ILE A 9 -16.25 5.25 -18.56
N PRO A 10 -17.12 4.40 -17.98
CA PRO A 10 -17.27 4.32 -16.54
C PRO A 10 -16.04 3.70 -15.87
N ILE A 11 -15.92 3.94 -14.56
CA ILE A 11 -14.92 3.30 -13.70
C ILE A 11 -15.62 2.26 -12.85
N VAL A 12 -15.01 1.09 -12.74
CA VAL A 12 -15.44 0.09 -11.77
C VAL A 12 -14.89 0.48 -10.41
N ASP A 13 -15.76 0.56 -9.40
CA ASP A 13 -15.38 0.82 -8.02
C ASP A 13 -14.77 -0.43 -7.37
N ALA A 14 -13.55 -0.71 -7.77
CA ALA A 14 -12.74 -1.80 -7.25
C ALA A 14 -11.27 -1.58 -7.59
N ASP A 15 -10.39 -2.24 -6.84
CA ASP A 15 -8.97 -2.35 -7.18
C ASP A 15 -8.47 -3.79 -6.93
N ALA A 16 -7.20 -4.04 -7.23
CA ALA A 16 -6.62 -5.39 -7.19
C ALA A 16 -5.74 -5.66 -5.97
N MET A 17 -5.74 -4.79 -4.96
CA MET A 17 -4.81 -4.88 -3.82
C MET A 17 -5.45 -4.46 -2.48
N GLY A 18 -6.37 -3.49 -2.46
CA GLY A 18 -6.94 -2.87 -1.26
C GLY A 18 -5.95 -2.01 -0.47
N ARG A 19 -4.67 -2.01 -0.86
CA ARG A 19 -3.55 -1.17 -0.39
C ARG A 19 -2.48 -1.09 -1.49
N ALA A 20 -1.39 -0.38 -1.25
CA ALA A 20 -0.22 -0.46 -2.12
C ALA A 20 0.67 -1.66 -1.77
N TYR A 21 1.16 -2.35 -2.80
CA TYR A 21 2.20 -3.38 -2.73
C TYR A 21 3.28 -3.12 -3.77
N PRO A 22 4.53 -3.56 -3.52
CA PRO A 22 5.68 -3.17 -4.34
C PRO A 22 5.72 -3.82 -5.73
N GLU A 23 5.04 -4.95 -5.96
CA GLU A 23 5.21 -5.77 -7.16
C GLU A 23 3.90 -6.32 -7.74
N ALA A 24 3.79 -6.51 -9.06
CA ALA A 24 2.53 -6.91 -9.69
C ALA A 24 2.00 -8.29 -9.30
N GLN A 25 2.85 -9.25 -8.92
CA GLN A 25 2.38 -10.57 -8.45
C GLN A 25 1.63 -10.51 -7.12
N MET A 26 1.66 -9.37 -6.43
CA MET A 26 0.96 -9.15 -5.16
C MET A 26 -0.49 -8.69 -5.38
N THR A 27 -0.92 -8.56 -6.63
CA THR A 27 -2.32 -8.29 -6.96
C THR A 27 -3.19 -9.52 -6.68
N SER A 28 -4.43 -9.27 -6.30
CA SER A 28 -5.49 -10.26 -6.18
C SER A 28 -5.72 -11.05 -7.47
N PHE A 29 -5.50 -10.43 -8.64
CA PHE A 29 -5.56 -11.12 -9.91
C PHE A 29 -4.43 -12.14 -10.09
N ALA A 30 -3.24 -11.86 -9.58
CA ALA A 30 -2.14 -12.81 -9.57
C ALA A 30 -2.41 -13.97 -8.61
N ILE A 31 -2.92 -13.66 -7.41
CA ILE A 31 -3.34 -14.65 -6.42
C ILE A 31 -4.43 -15.57 -6.99
N GLY A 32 -5.34 -15.01 -7.79
CA GLY A 32 -6.37 -15.77 -8.50
C GLY A 32 -5.91 -16.53 -9.74
N GLY A 33 -4.60 -16.52 -10.05
CA GLY A 33 -4.04 -17.23 -11.20
C GLY A 33 -4.44 -16.64 -12.56
N LEU A 34 -4.90 -15.39 -12.61
CA LEU A 34 -5.33 -14.77 -13.86
C LEU A 34 -4.14 -14.46 -14.75
N GLN A 35 -4.36 -14.48 -16.06
CA GLN A 35 -3.32 -14.21 -17.06
C GLN A 35 -2.75 -12.77 -16.94
N PRO A 36 -1.43 -12.56 -16.94
CA PRO A 36 -0.81 -11.24 -16.74
C PRO A 36 -0.67 -10.37 -18.00
N TRP A 37 -1.02 -10.88 -19.18
CA TRP A 37 -0.83 -10.21 -20.49
C TRP A 37 -2.15 -10.07 -21.27
N PRO A 38 -2.24 -9.15 -22.26
CA PRO A 38 -1.21 -8.21 -22.70
C PRO A 38 -0.93 -7.09 -21.67
N LEU A 39 0.23 -6.45 -21.79
CA LEU A 39 0.58 -5.22 -21.07
C LEU A 39 0.89 -4.14 -22.10
N ALA A 40 0.22 -3.00 -22.00
CA ALA A 40 0.56 -1.80 -22.77
C ALA A 40 1.27 -0.78 -21.87
N LEU A 41 2.21 -0.04 -22.45
CA LEU A 41 2.97 1.03 -21.80
C LEU A 41 3.08 2.21 -22.76
N VAL A 42 2.90 3.42 -22.25
CA VAL A 42 3.07 4.68 -23.00
C VAL A 42 3.84 5.67 -22.14
N ASP A 43 4.86 6.29 -22.72
CA ASP A 43 5.62 7.36 -22.07
C ASP A 43 5.10 8.77 -22.47
N PRO A 44 5.48 9.85 -21.75
CA PRO A 44 5.02 11.21 -22.06
C PRO A 44 5.49 11.77 -23.41
N ARG A 45 6.42 11.10 -24.10
CA ARG A 45 6.95 11.48 -25.42
C ARG A 45 6.21 10.77 -26.56
N GLY A 46 5.30 9.85 -26.24
CA GLY A 46 4.57 9.04 -27.20
C GLY A 46 5.28 7.75 -27.60
N VAL A 47 6.28 7.29 -26.83
CA VAL A 47 6.84 5.95 -27.02
C VAL A 47 5.85 4.93 -26.47
N GLU A 48 5.38 4.05 -27.35
CA GLU A 48 4.42 3.01 -27.03
C GLU A 48 5.07 1.63 -27.11
N ALA A 49 4.73 0.75 -26.16
CA ALA A 49 5.13 -0.65 -26.17
C ALA A 49 3.95 -1.54 -25.78
N VAL A 50 3.79 -2.67 -26.49
CA VAL A 50 2.82 -3.70 -26.15
C VAL A 50 3.56 -5.03 -25.97
N VAL A 51 3.53 -5.55 -24.75
CA VAL A 51 4.01 -6.89 -24.44
C VAL A 51 2.84 -7.86 -24.60
N THR A 52 2.87 -8.61 -25.69
CA THR A 52 1.76 -9.50 -26.09
C THR A 52 1.73 -10.80 -25.30
N HIS A 53 2.86 -11.24 -24.73
CA HIS A 53 2.92 -12.48 -23.95
C HIS A 53 4.06 -12.45 -22.93
N VAL A 54 3.79 -12.97 -21.72
CA VAL A 54 4.79 -13.30 -20.69
C VAL A 54 4.33 -14.54 -19.92
N PRO A 55 5.26 -15.39 -19.46
CA PRO A 55 4.90 -16.66 -18.83
C PRO A 55 4.36 -16.50 -17.40
N THR A 56 4.71 -15.42 -16.68
CA THR A 56 4.30 -15.23 -15.27
C THR A 56 4.11 -13.75 -14.92
N TRP A 57 3.41 -13.46 -13.81
CA TRP A 57 3.30 -12.11 -13.26
C TRP A 57 4.66 -11.49 -12.92
N LYS A 58 5.63 -12.28 -12.46
CA LYS A 58 7.00 -11.82 -12.22
C LYS A 58 7.71 -11.39 -13.52
N TRP A 59 7.47 -12.11 -14.62
CA TRP A 59 7.98 -11.70 -15.93
C TRP A 59 7.28 -10.46 -16.49
N MET A 60 5.97 -10.31 -16.24
CA MET A 60 5.24 -9.09 -16.57
C MET A 60 5.84 -7.88 -15.85
N GLU A 61 6.04 -7.98 -14.54
CA GLU A 61 6.70 -6.96 -13.72
C GLU A 61 8.08 -6.64 -14.26
N ARG A 62 8.92 -7.65 -14.49
CA ARG A 62 10.28 -7.48 -15.01
C ARG A 62 10.30 -6.76 -16.37
N ALA A 63 9.46 -7.18 -17.30
CA ALA A 63 9.36 -6.54 -18.61
C ALA A 63 8.90 -5.07 -18.49
N SER A 64 7.86 -4.82 -17.68
CA SER A 64 7.34 -3.47 -17.44
C SER A 64 8.39 -2.53 -16.84
N ARG A 65 9.21 -3.01 -15.89
CA ARG A 65 10.27 -2.21 -15.25
C ARG A 65 11.38 -1.83 -16.22
N VAL A 66 11.84 -2.77 -17.04
CA VAL A 66 12.88 -2.48 -18.05
C VAL A 66 12.39 -1.43 -19.04
N LEU A 67 11.17 -1.59 -19.56
CA LEU A 67 10.58 -0.60 -20.47
C LEU A 67 10.42 0.77 -19.80
N THR A 68 9.96 0.82 -18.55
CA THR A 68 9.83 2.06 -17.78
C THR A 68 11.18 2.76 -17.57
N ILE A 69 12.25 2.01 -17.29
CA ILE A 69 13.60 2.57 -17.13
C ILE A 69 14.06 3.24 -18.43
N GLU A 70 13.97 2.53 -19.56
CA GLU A 70 14.35 3.06 -20.87
C GLU A 70 13.51 4.27 -21.31
N THR A 71 12.25 4.32 -20.88
CA THR A 71 11.33 5.43 -21.17
C THR A 71 11.45 6.62 -20.20
N GLY A 72 12.53 6.69 -19.41
CA GLY A 72 12.81 7.83 -18.52
C GLY A 72 12.31 7.64 -17.10
N SER A 73 12.20 6.39 -16.63
CA SER A 73 11.76 5.99 -15.29
C SER A 73 10.31 6.34 -14.92
N MET A 74 9.48 6.70 -15.91
CA MET A 74 8.06 7.00 -15.69
C MET A 74 7.27 6.68 -16.97
N ALA A 75 6.27 5.80 -16.84
CA ALA A 75 5.37 5.48 -17.93
C ALA A 75 3.98 5.10 -17.42
N ALA A 76 2.95 5.40 -18.20
CA ALA A 76 1.60 4.91 -17.96
C ALA A 76 1.50 3.45 -18.42
N THR A 77 0.75 2.62 -17.70
CA THR A 77 0.56 1.22 -18.06
C THR A 77 -0.90 0.80 -18.05
N CYS A 78 -1.25 -0.15 -18.92
CA CYS A 78 -2.54 -0.82 -18.92
C CYS A 78 -2.30 -2.33 -18.93
N LYS A 79 -2.82 -3.03 -17.92
CA LYS A 79 -2.63 -4.47 -17.73
C LYS A 79 -3.71 -5.26 -18.48
N ALA A 80 -3.57 -6.58 -18.46
CA ALA A 80 -4.50 -7.50 -19.13
C ALA A 80 -5.97 -7.16 -18.82
N PRO A 81 -6.83 -7.04 -19.86
CA PRO A 81 -8.23 -6.72 -19.67
C PRO A 81 -8.93 -7.82 -18.88
N ARG A 82 -9.98 -7.44 -18.14
CA ARG A 82 -10.74 -8.34 -17.28
C ARG A 82 -12.22 -8.33 -17.64
N THR A 83 -12.81 -9.51 -17.60
CA THR A 83 -14.26 -9.67 -17.65
C THR A 83 -14.90 -9.20 -16.35
N GLY A 84 -16.18 -8.82 -16.40
CA GLY A 84 -16.92 -8.45 -15.20
C GLY A 84 -17.01 -9.59 -14.17
N ALA A 85 -16.99 -10.85 -14.61
CA ALA A 85 -16.99 -12.00 -13.72
C ALA A 85 -15.68 -12.11 -12.94
N GLU A 86 -14.54 -11.97 -13.62
CA GLU A 86 -13.21 -11.96 -12.99
C GLU A 86 -13.08 -10.82 -11.98
N ILE A 87 -13.54 -9.62 -12.32
CA ILE A 87 -13.52 -8.48 -11.39
C ILE A 87 -14.35 -8.77 -10.15
N LYS A 88 -15.60 -9.25 -10.29
CA LYS A 88 -16.46 -9.59 -9.15
C LYS A 88 -15.86 -10.66 -8.24
N GLN A 89 -15.13 -11.60 -8.81
CA GLN A 89 -14.55 -12.71 -8.07
C GLN A 89 -13.25 -12.32 -7.34
N TRP A 90 -12.39 -11.52 -7.98
CA TRP A 90 -11.01 -11.34 -7.53
C TRP A 90 -10.66 -9.92 -7.08
N SER A 91 -11.49 -8.91 -7.32
CA SER A 91 -11.16 -7.54 -6.89
C SER A 91 -11.52 -7.25 -5.44
N VAL A 92 -10.88 -6.22 -4.87
CA VAL A 92 -11.33 -5.56 -3.65
C VAL A 92 -12.37 -4.52 -4.06
N VAL A 93 -13.65 -4.86 -3.87
CA VAL A 93 -14.78 -4.00 -4.26
C VAL A 93 -14.93 -2.81 -3.33
N ASN A 94 -15.51 -1.72 -3.84
CA ASN A 94 -15.82 -0.48 -3.13
C ASN A 94 -14.60 0.31 -2.63
N SER A 95 -13.40 -0.01 -3.07
CA SER A 95 -12.18 0.61 -2.54
C SER A 95 -12.05 2.08 -2.91
N MET A 96 -12.56 2.50 -4.07
CA MET A 96 -12.54 3.90 -4.48
C MET A 96 -13.57 4.70 -3.69
N SER A 97 -14.79 4.18 -3.55
CA SER A 97 -15.82 4.81 -2.69
C SER A 97 -15.36 4.89 -1.25
N PHE A 98 -14.70 3.85 -0.73
CA PHE A 98 -14.13 3.85 0.61
C PHE A 98 -13.04 4.93 0.78
N ALA A 99 -12.12 5.07 -0.19
CA ALA A 99 -11.11 6.13 -0.15
C ALA A 99 -11.73 7.54 -0.19
N ILE A 100 -12.78 7.74 -1.00
CA ILE A 100 -13.53 9.00 -1.05
C ILE A 100 -14.21 9.28 0.29
N TYR A 101 -14.88 8.27 0.86
CA TYR A 101 -15.54 8.35 2.15
C TYR A 101 -14.54 8.73 3.25
N LEU A 102 -13.44 7.99 3.37
CA LEU A 102 -12.38 8.25 4.35
C LEU A 102 -11.84 9.69 4.23
N GLY A 103 -11.51 10.13 3.01
CA GLY A 103 -11.06 11.49 2.77
C GLY A 103 -12.13 12.55 3.08
N SER A 104 -13.42 12.21 2.95
CA SER A 104 -14.52 13.11 3.34
C SER A 104 -14.63 13.25 4.86
N GLU A 105 -14.48 12.16 5.61
CA GLU A 105 -14.51 12.19 7.08
C GLU A 105 -13.32 12.97 7.64
N VAL A 106 -12.12 12.79 7.08
CA VAL A 106 -10.94 13.60 7.45
C VAL A 106 -11.17 15.09 7.22
N ARG A 107 -11.74 15.46 6.06
CA ARG A 107 -12.04 16.88 5.76
C ARG A 107 -13.08 17.46 6.71
N LYS A 108 -14.12 16.69 7.05
CA LYS A 108 -15.15 17.12 8.02
C LYS A 108 -14.53 17.35 9.40
N ALA A 109 -13.77 16.38 9.91
CA ALA A 109 -13.10 16.49 11.21
C ALA A 109 -12.20 17.73 11.28
N ARG A 110 -11.36 17.95 10.25
CA ARG A 110 -10.52 19.16 10.17
C ARG A 110 -11.35 20.46 10.16
N ALA A 111 -12.44 20.50 9.40
CA ALA A 111 -13.32 21.68 9.34
C ALA A 111 -14.05 21.95 10.67
N GLN A 112 -14.29 20.91 11.46
CA GLN A 112 -14.93 20.98 12.77
C GLN A 112 -13.92 21.11 13.93
N LEU A 113 -12.62 21.18 13.64
CA LEU A 113 -11.52 21.18 14.62
C LEU A 113 -11.53 19.94 15.54
N GLU A 114 -12.00 18.81 15.01
CA GLU A 114 -11.93 17.49 15.64
C GLU A 114 -10.64 16.77 15.24
N ASP A 115 -10.30 15.69 15.98
CA ASP A 115 -9.12 14.89 15.70
C ASP A 115 -9.28 14.07 14.39
N PRO A 116 -8.51 14.37 13.33
CA PRO A 116 -8.61 13.64 12.06
C PRO A 116 -8.15 12.18 12.18
N ILE A 117 -7.28 11.85 13.14
CA ILE A 117 -6.82 10.47 13.38
C ILE A 117 -7.98 9.63 13.89
N GLN A 118 -8.75 10.14 14.85
CA GLN A 118 -9.93 9.43 15.36
C GLN A 118 -10.99 9.24 14.27
N ALA A 119 -11.19 10.26 13.42
CA ALA A 119 -12.08 10.14 12.26
C ALA A 119 -11.62 9.03 11.30
N ILE A 120 -10.31 8.93 11.02
CA ILE A 120 -9.73 7.84 10.21
C ILE A 120 -9.98 6.49 10.88
N CYS A 121 -9.67 6.36 12.17
CA CYS A 121 -9.86 5.12 12.92
C CYS A 121 -11.32 4.67 12.92
N ALA A 122 -12.28 5.57 13.14
CA ALA A 122 -13.70 5.27 13.09
C ALA A 122 -14.16 4.85 11.68
N ALA A 123 -13.77 5.60 10.65
CA ALA A 123 -14.18 5.35 9.27
C ALA A 123 -13.57 4.05 8.70
N ALA A 124 -12.30 3.76 9.02
CA ALA A 124 -11.56 2.63 8.50
C ALA A 124 -11.55 1.41 9.43
N LYS A 125 -12.14 1.51 10.63
CA LYS A 125 -12.01 0.52 11.71
C LYS A 125 -10.54 0.21 12.01
N ALA A 126 -9.73 1.26 12.08
CA ALA A 126 -8.29 1.17 12.30
C ALA A 126 -7.96 1.19 13.81
N SER A 127 -6.88 0.52 14.18
CA SER A 127 -6.30 0.59 15.52
C SER A 127 -5.13 1.56 15.55
N ILE A 128 -5.05 2.40 16.59
CA ILE A 128 -3.83 3.15 16.90
C ILE A 128 -2.83 2.19 17.56
N LEU A 129 -1.65 2.07 16.97
CA LEU A 129 -0.60 1.17 17.42
C LEU A 129 0.45 1.90 18.25
N PHE A 130 0.71 3.16 17.90
CA PHE A 130 1.72 4.01 18.53
C PHE A 130 1.49 5.49 18.19
N ALA A 131 1.82 6.39 19.11
CA ALA A 131 1.92 7.83 18.84
C ALA A 131 3.28 8.36 19.34
N GLY A 132 3.93 9.19 18.53
CA GLY A 132 5.30 9.58 18.83
C GLY A 132 5.90 10.59 17.87
N LYS A 133 7.21 10.62 17.82
CA LYS A 133 7.99 11.37 16.82
C LYS A 133 8.99 10.45 16.14
N ILE A 134 9.30 10.71 14.88
CA ILE A 134 10.37 10.01 14.17
C ILE A 134 11.72 10.48 14.71
N VAL A 135 12.56 9.57 15.19
CA VAL A 135 13.91 9.87 15.72
C VAL A 135 15.05 9.37 14.85
N ASP A 136 14.78 8.47 13.91
CA ASP A 136 15.74 8.05 12.90
C ASP A 136 15.05 7.45 11.68
N VAL A 137 15.68 7.58 10.50
CA VAL A 137 15.23 6.93 9.26
C VAL A 137 16.47 6.52 8.45
N ASP A 138 16.84 5.23 8.49
CA ASP A 138 17.82 4.65 7.57
C ASP A 138 17.11 4.16 6.32
N ARG A 139 17.57 4.59 5.15
CA ARG A 139 16.99 4.20 3.85
C ARG A 139 18.07 3.94 2.83
N LYS A 140 17.92 2.85 2.06
CA LYS A 140 18.82 2.43 1.00
C LYS A 140 18.03 1.95 -0.20
N THR A 141 18.44 2.35 -1.39
CA THR A 141 17.86 1.85 -2.63
C THR A 141 18.63 0.61 -3.08
N THR A 142 17.98 -0.55 -3.06
CA THR A 142 18.60 -1.83 -3.46
C THR A 142 17.65 -2.57 -4.39
N GLY A 143 18.14 -2.95 -5.58
CA GLY A 143 17.36 -3.72 -6.56
C GLY A 143 16.13 -2.99 -7.11
N GLY A 144 16.15 -1.64 -7.13
CA GLY A 144 15.01 -0.83 -7.59
C GLY A 144 13.91 -0.59 -6.55
N PHE A 145 14.14 -0.96 -5.29
CA PHE A 145 13.23 -0.72 -4.17
C PHE A 145 13.90 0.12 -3.10
N LEU A 146 13.13 1.02 -2.47
CA LEU A 146 13.55 1.79 -1.32
C LEU A 146 13.29 0.97 -0.06
N LYS A 147 14.35 0.47 0.59
CA LYS A 147 14.25 -0.34 1.81
C LYS A 147 14.84 0.39 2.99
N GLY A 148 14.31 0.14 4.18
CA GLY A 148 14.84 0.82 5.35
C GLY A 148 14.11 0.54 6.64
N VAL A 149 14.49 1.32 7.64
CA VAL A 149 13.96 1.30 8.99
C VAL A 149 13.66 2.72 9.43
N ALA A 150 12.48 2.94 10.01
CA ALA A 150 12.17 4.16 10.74
C ALA A 150 12.03 3.84 12.25
N LEU A 151 12.64 4.66 13.09
CA LEU A 151 12.54 4.56 14.55
C LEU A 151 11.69 5.71 15.08
N LEU A 152 10.83 5.39 16.03
CA LEU A 152 9.91 6.32 16.65
C LEU A 152 10.10 6.30 18.17
N ASP A 153 10.14 7.48 18.75
CA ASP A 153 10.15 7.70 20.20
C ASP A 153 8.75 8.14 20.64
N GLY A 154 8.23 7.48 21.67
CA GLY A 154 6.85 7.62 22.10
C GLY A 154 6.57 8.96 22.77
N LEU A 155 5.37 9.47 22.54
CA LEU A 155 4.88 10.70 23.17
C LEU A 155 3.61 10.40 23.98
N ASP A 156 3.34 11.25 24.96
CA ASP A 156 2.14 11.22 25.79
C ASP A 156 1.93 9.83 26.43
N GLU A 157 0.85 9.11 26.09
CA GLU A 157 0.55 7.78 26.63
C GLU A 157 1.58 6.70 26.24
N TYR A 158 2.40 6.97 25.22
CA TYR A 158 3.49 6.10 24.77
C TYR A 158 4.87 6.57 25.27
N ALA A 159 4.95 7.57 26.15
CA ALA A 159 6.23 8.07 26.66
C ALA A 159 7.06 6.94 27.30
N GLY A 160 8.32 6.81 26.86
CA GLY A 160 9.24 5.75 27.30
C GLY A 160 9.11 4.42 26.55
N SER A 161 8.21 4.34 25.56
CA SER A 161 8.12 3.23 24.60
C SER A 161 8.74 3.64 23.26
N GLU A 162 9.22 2.66 22.51
CA GLU A 162 9.79 2.84 21.18
C GLU A 162 9.06 2.00 20.15
N ALA A 163 8.92 2.53 18.93
CA ALA A 163 8.44 1.76 17.79
C ALA A 163 9.46 1.72 16.65
N ARG A 164 9.54 0.57 15.99
CA ARG A 164 10.40 0.32 14.83
C ARG A 164 9.56 -0.14 13.65
N LEU A 165 9.68 0.57 12.54
CA LEU A 165 9.01 0.26 11.28
C LEU A 165 10.00 -0.24 10.25
N GLU A 166 9.70 -1.36 9.61
CA GLU A 166 10.48 -1.91 8.49
C GLU A 166 9.69 -1.71 7.21
N PHE A 167 10.35 -1.28 6.14
CA PHE A 167 9.66 -0.96 4.88
C PHE A 167 10.45 -1.36 3.64
N GLN A 168 9.71 -1.62 2.56
CA GLN A 168 10.19 -1.73 1.18
C GLN A 168 9.16 -1.05 0.28
N ASN A 169 9.41 0.20 -0.12
CA ASN A 169 8.46 1.15 -0.71
C ASN A 169 7.25 1.48 0.20
N GLU A 170 6.66 0.47 0.83
CA GLU A 170 5.57 0.58 1.79
C GLU A 170 5.97 0.05 3.17
N TRP A 171 5.27 0.49 4.21
CA TRP A 171 5.41 -0.02 5.58
C TRP A 171 5.00 -1.50 5.64
N LEU A 172 5.91 -2.36 6.10
CA LEU A 172 5.74 -3.80 6.08
C LEU A 172 5.57 -4.42 7.47
N ILE A 173 6.38 -4.00 8.44
CA ILE A 173 6.39 -4.55 9.80
C ILE A 173 6.42 -3.39 10.79
N ALA A 174 5.61 -3.47 11.83
CA ALA A 174 5.66 -2.58 12.98
C ALA A 174 5.98 -3.39 14.23
N ARG A 175 6.96 -2.92 14.99
CA ARG A 175 7.32 -3.44 16.31
C ARG A 175 7.20 -2.34 17.34
N ARG A 176 6.67 -2.65 18.52
CA ARG A 176 6.66 -1.77 19.70
C ARG A 176 7.36 -2.49 20.84
N ASP A 177 8.41 -1.88 21.38
CA ASP A 177 9.24 -2.46 22.44
C ASP A 177 9.70 -3.90 22.14
N GLY A 178 10.12 -4.14 20.89
CA GLY A 178 10.56 -5.45 20.39
C GLY A 178 9.43 -6.39 19.94
N ASN A 179 8.19 -6.20 20.40
CA ASN A 179 7.05 -7.04 20.05
C ASN A 179 6.47 -6.65 18.69
N VAL A 180 6.18 -7.62 17.83
CA VAL A 180 5.49 -7.38 16.56
C VAL A 180 4.04 -7.01 16.86
N VAL A 181 3.61 -5.83 16.42
CA VAL A 181 2.23 -5.33 16.62
C VAL A 181 1.42 -5.28 15.32
N ALA A 182 2.09 -5.27 14.17
CA ALA A 182 1.45 -5.39 12.87
C ALA A 182 2.43 -5.88 11.81
N THR A 183 1.92 -6.62 10.84
CA THR A 183 2.68 -6.99 9.63
C THR A 183 1.81 -6.89 8.39
N VAL A 184 2.43 -6.90 7.21
CA VAL A 184 1.73 -7.33 5.98
C VAL A 184 1.07 -8.69 6.19
N PRO A 185 -0.10 -8.97 5.58
CA PRO A 185 -0.77 -8.18 4.54
C PRO A 185 -1.57 -6.96 5.06
N HIS A 186 -1.69 -6.79 6.38
CA HIS A 186 -2.43 -5.68 6.99
C HIS A 186 -1.82 -4.34 6.57
N LEU A 187 -2.67 -3.30 6.47
CA LEU A 187 -2.22 -1.97 6.10
C LEU A 187 -1.63 -1.29 7.35
N ILE A 188 -0.35 -0.95 7.27
CA ILE A 188 0.34 -0.14 8.28
C ILE A 188 0.47 1.26 7.70
N CYS A 189 -0.06 2.25 8.39
CA CYS A 189 -0.04 3.63 7.93
C CYS A 189 0.59 4.54 8.98
N LEU A 190 1.55 5.33 8.55
CA LEU A 190 2.12 6.40 9.36
C LEU A 190 1.43 7.70 8.98
N LEU A 191 0.83 8.37 9.95
CA LEU A 191 0.07 9.60 9.74
C LEU A 191 0.76 10.77 10.44
N ASP A 192 0.74 11.95 9.85
CA ASP A 192 1.09 13.18 10.55
C ASP A 192 0.10 13.43 11.69
N ALA A 193 0.59 13.64 12.91
CA ALA A 193 -0.24 13.67 14.11
C ALA A 193 -1.19 14.88 14.19
N THR A 194 -0.98 15.92 13.37
CA THR A 194 -1.81 17.13 13.39
C THR A 194 -2.84 17.11 12.27
N SER A 195 -2.39 16.81 11.06
CA SER A 195 -3.24 16.83 9.88
C SER A 195 -3.94 15.49 9.66
N GLY A 196 -3.33 14.36 10.02
CA GLY A 196 -3.79 13.03 9.61
C GLY A 196 -3.45 12.70 8.15
N GLU A 197 -2.55 13.44 7.50
CA GLU A 197 -2.03 13.06 6.18
C GLU A 197 -1.09 11.87 6.28
N ALA A 198 -1.18 10.97 5.31
CA ALA A 198 -0.30 9.81 5.25
C ALA A 198 1.14 10.22 4.90
N ILE A 199 2.09 9.70 5.65
CA ILE A 199 3.52 9.86 5.45
C ILE A 199 4.05 8.60 4.77
N GLY A 200 4.42 8.76 3.50
CA GLY A 200 5.10 7.73 2.72
C GLY A 200 6.54 7.50 3.19
N THR A 201 7.10 6.32 2.90
CA THR A 201 8.45 5.93 3.31
C THR A 201 9.54 6.88 2.76
N GLU A 202 9.28 7.47 1.60
CA GLU A 202 10.12 8.46 0.92
C GLU A 202 10.08 9.84 1.58
N THR A 203 8.97 10.18 2.25
CA THR A 203 8.75 11.50 2.88
C THR A 203 8.97 11.51 4.39
N ALA A 204 9.06 10.34 5.02
CA ALA A 204 9.35 10.21 6.45
C ALA A 204 10.69 10.86 6.81
N ARG A 205 10.71 11.73 7.83
CA ARG A 205 11.87 12.52 8.27
C ARG A 205 11.92 12.66 9.78
N TYR A 206 13.14 12.81 10.30
CA TYR A 206 13.39 13.13 11.70
C TYR A 206 12.53 14.30 12.18
N GLY A 207 12.01 14.18 13.39
CA GLY A 207 11.27 15.23 14.10
C GLY A 207 9.79 15.32 13.76
N GLN A 208 9.30 14.61 12.73
CA GLN A 208 7.85 14.58 12.44
C GLN A 208 7.10 13.92 13.59
N ARG A 209 6.06 14.59 14.08
CA ARG A 209 5.10 14.03 15.05
C ARG A 209 4.11 13.17 14.29
N VAL A 210 3.95 11.94 14.71
CA VAL A 210 3.24 10.92 13.92
C VAL A 210 2.37 10.03 14.78
N VAL A 211 1.33 9.49 14.15
CA VAL A 211 0.52 8.39 14.69
C VAL A 211 0.62 7.21 13.74
N LEU A 212 0.98 6.06 14.29
CA LEU A 212 1.01 4.79 13.58
C LEU A 212 -0.32 4.08 13.78
N ILE A 213 -1.00 3.77 12.68
CA ILE A 213 -2.25 3.01 12.70
C ILE A 213 -2.12 1.71 11.90
N GLY A 214 -2.98 0.75 12.21
CA GLY A 214 -3.12 -0.50 11.47
C GLY A 214 -4.57 -0.74 11.05
N ILE A 215 -4.76 -1.34 9.87
CA ILE A 215 -6.07 -1.73 9.33
C ILE A 215 -6.01 -3.18 8.85
N THR A 216 -6.99 -4.00 9.25
CA THR A 216 -7.07 -5.41 8.85
C THR A 216 -7.16 -5.56 7.33
N ALA A 217 -6.33 -6.44 6.76
CA ALA A 217 -6.35 -6.70 5.32
C ALA A 217 -7.66 -7.39 4.87
N PRO A 218 -8.09 -7.18 3.60
CA PRO A 218 -9.20 -7.91 3.03
C PRO A 218 -9.02 -9.45 3.14
N PRO A 219 -10.09 -10.24 3.32
CA PRO A 219 -10.00 -11.69 3.55
C PRO A 219 -9.17 -12.46 2.52
N LEU A 220 -9.22 -12.05 1.25
CA LEU A 220 -8.46 -12.69 0.17
C LEU A 220 -6.95 -12.72 0.49
N PHE A 221 -6.39 -11.61 0.97
CA PHE A 221 -4.97 -11.49 1.27
C PHE A 221 -4.55 -12.20 2.56
N ARG A 222 -5.52 -12.49 3.44
CA ARG A 222 -5.32 -13.27 4.68
C ARG A 222 -5.49 -14.77 4.48
N SER A 223 -5.95 -15.21 3.31
CA SER A 223 -6.02 -16.63 2.97
C SER A 223 -4.63 -17.26 2.88
N GLU A 224 -4.53 -18.58 3.05
CA GLU A 224 -3.27 -19.31 2.90
C GLU A 224 -2.59 -19.00 1.55
N GLU A 225 -3.37 -18.95 0.47
CA GLU A 225 -2.85 -18.63 -0.85
C GLU A 225 -2.38 -17.17 -0.94
N GLY A 226 -3.18 -16.22 -0.44
CA GLY A 226 -2.80 -14.81 -0.44
C GLY A 226 -1.50 -14.54 0.33
N LEU A 227 -1.33 -15.19 1.48
CA LEU A 227 -0.13 -15.06 2.31
C LEU A 227 1.16 -15.54 1.63
N LYS A 228 1.07 -16.47 0.65
CA LYS A 228 2.22 -16.88 -0.17
C LYS A 228 2.74 -15.74 -1.06
N TYR A 229 1.92 -14.73 -1.37
CA TYR A 229 2.27 -13.59 -2.21
C TYR A 229 2.55 -12.32 -1.42
N VAL A 230 1.77 -12.05 -0.37
CA VAL A 230 1.79 -10.77 0.35
C VAL A 230 2.09 -10.87 1.85
N GLY A 231 2.23 -12.09 2.38
CA GLY A 231 2.58 -12.29 3.78
C GLY A 231 4.03 -11.89 4.10
N PRO A 232 4.41 -11.84 5.39
CA PRO A 232 5.75 -11.44 5.80
C PRO A 232 6.84 -12.33 5.17
N ARG A 233 6.61 -13.65 5.11
CA ARG A 233 7.52 -14.61 4.47
C ARG A 233 7.72 -14.36 2.99
N ALA A 234 6.67 -13.94 2.27
CA ALA A 234 6.78 -13.57 0.85
C ALA A 234 7.67 -12.34 0.64
N MET A 235 7.79 -11.50 1.67
CA MET A 235 8.65 -10.32 1.72
C MET A 235 10.04 -10.60 2.34
N GLY A 236 10.36 -11.87 2.67
CA GLY A 236 11.65 -12.27 3.23
C GLY A 236 11.76 -12.17 4.75
N TYR A 237 10.64 -12.06 5.47
CA TYR A 237 10.61 -12.08 6.94
C TYR A 237 10.15 -13.43 7.46
N GLU A 238 10.94 -14.04 8.35
CA GLU A 238 10.57 -15.27 9.07
C GLU A 238 9.55 -14.99 10.18
N LEU A 239 8.36 -14.52 9.81
CA LEU A 239 7.27 -14.12 10.70
C LEU A 239 5.93 -14.62 10.18
N ASP A 240 5.02 -14.90 11.11
CA ASP A 240 3.59 -15.05 10.81
C ASP A 240 2.89 -13.68 10.74
N PRO A 241 1.78 -13.57 9.98
CA PRO A 241 0.98 -12.36 9.95
C PRO A 241 0.47 -11.96 11.33
N THR A 242 0.65 -10.70 11.71
CA THR A 242 0.10 -10.11 12.93
C THR A 242 -0.94 -9.05 12.56
N ASP A 243 -2.19 -9.27 12.98
CA ASP A 243 -3.32 -8.38 12.70
C ASP A 243 -3.36 -7.24 13.74
N PRO A 244 -3.30 -5.96 13.32
CA PRO A 244 -3.31 -4.82 14.25
C PRO A 244 -4.64 -4.58 14.97
N CYS A 245 -5.74 -5.21 14.53
CA CYS A 245 -7.09 -4.93 15.02
C CYS A 245 -7.76 -6.12 15.74
N GLN A 246 -6.98 -7.12 16.15
CA GLN A 246 -7.46 -8.23 16.98
C GLN A 246 -7.45 -7.91 18.47
#